data_AF-A0A7D4QGK2-F1
#
_entry.id   AF-A0A7D4QGK2-F1
#
_cell.length_a   1.000
_cell.length_b   1.000
_cell.length_c   1.000
_cell.angle_alpha   90.00
_cell.angle_beta   90.00
_cell.angle_gamma   90.00
#
_symmetry.space_group_name_H-M   'P 1'
#
loop_
_entity.id
_entity.type
_entity.pdbx_description
1 polymer ?
#
loop_
_entity_poly.entity_id
_entity_poly.type
_entity_poly.pdbx_seq_one_letter_code
_entity_poly.pdbx_strand_id
1 'polypeptide(L)'
;MPRKIDINIHEHLNPWIKKSLDLFNNNNYLDQILEIYPFQIAVPTRLNKELSREIMMAHAARDTPKLFSLLKNLTKFPYDDPIWYLLKSVKGCFDNNPRQVQRIADSLYSMTAEEVVVRLESAPKINTQMGPMFTKWLKNRYKSLHADEFMNSDTGIVNLHASEEEAKRFVNDVLKQDLPKRPDLFVKVNSTYIIGEAKWIGQPGGNQEKQVGEVVQFCSKQRGSVIRIGIVDGFPWAIHNLSGRLINNKEAVNIQESPYNIISALLLDEYLGGFL
;
A
#
# COMPACT_ATOMS: atom_id res chain seq x y z
N MET A 1 10.65 -3.02 -20.81
CA MET A 1 9.82 -3.57 -21.92
C MET A 1 9.70 -2.45 -22.93
N PRO A 2 9.92 -2.69 -24.23
CA PRO A 2 9.72 -1.63 -25.22
C PRO A 2 8.23 -1.26 -25.26
N ARG A 3 7.96 0.05 -25.37
CA ARG A 3 6.60 0.56 -25.57
C ARG A 3 6.05 0.06 -26.90
N LYS A 4 4.75 -0.25 -26.92
CA LYS A 4 4.04 -0.67 -28.13
C LYS A 4 3.15 0.42 -28.68
N ILE A 5 2.84 1.43 -27.87
CA ILE A 5 1.97 2.55 -28.23
C ILE A 5 2.77 3.83 -28.07
N ASP A 6 2.61 4.75 -29.02
CA ASP A 6 3.08 6.12 -28.82
C ASP A 6 2.14 6.83 -27.86
N ILE A 7 2.57 6.98 -26.61
CA ILE A 7 1.76 7.62 -25.57
C ILE A 7 1.57 9.12 -25.77
N ASN A 8 2.34 9.74 -26.69
CA ASN A 8 2.10 11.11 -27.10
C ASN A 8 0.93 11.20 -28.11
N ILE A 9 0.57 10.08 -28.75
CA ILE A 9 -0.57 9.96 -29.65
C ILE A 9 -1.68 9.21 -28.90
N HIS A 10 -2.45 9.98 -28.12
CA HIS A 10 -3.45 9.48 -27.17
C HIS A 10 -4.65 8.68 -27.76
N GLU A 11 -4.71 8.47 -29.07
CA GLU A 11 -5.86 7.84 -29.76
C GLU A 11 -6.06 6.35 -29.41
N HIS A 12 -5.02 5.68 -28.93
CA HIS A 12 -5.07 4.24 -28.61
C HIS A 12 -5.11 3.93 -27.11
N LEU A 13 -5.14 4.96 -26.26
CA LEU A 13 -5.14 4.78 -24.81
C LEU A 13 -6.56 4.57 -24.29
N ASN A 14 -6.70 3.78 -23.22
CA ASN A 14 -7.94 3.75 -22.46
C ASN A 14 -8.30 5.18 -22.01
N PRO A 15 -9.57 5.63 -22.11
CA PRO A 15 -9.97 7.00 -21.79
C PRO A 15 -9.56 7.44 -20.38
N TRP A 16 -9.58 6.53 -19.41
CA TRP A 16 -9.25 6.87 -18.02
C TRP A 16 -7.75 6.90 -17.75
N ILE A 17 -6.98 6.09 -18.48
CA ILE A 17 -5.51 6.20 -18.48
C ILE A 17 -5.12 7.54 -19.06
N LYS A 18 -5.72 7.93 -20.19
CA LYS A 18 -5.48 9.25 -20.80
C LYS A 18 -5.76 10.37 -19.80
N LYS A 19 -6.94 10.38 -19.17
CA LYS A 19 -7.27 11.39 -18.15
C LYS A 19 -6.29 11.38 -16.98
N SER A 20 -5.84 10.21 -16.53
CA SER A 20 -4.88 10.10 -15.42
C SER A 20 -3.49 10.62 -15.81
N LEU A 21 -3.06 10.39 -17.06
CA LEU A 21 -1.85 10.98 -17.62
C LEU A 21 -1.94 12.50 -17.73
N ASP A 22 -3.06 13.02 -18.24
CA ASP A 22 -3.30 14.46 -18.36
C ASP A 22 -3.33 15.12 -16.97
N LEU A 23 -3.95 14.47 -16.00
CA LEU A 23 -3.96 14.92 -14.61
C LEU A 23 -2.53 14.98 -14.04
N PHE A 24 -1.72 13.94 -14.23
CA PHE A 24 -0.36 13.89 -13.69
C PHE A 24 0.59 14.90 -14.33
N ASN A 25 0.54 15.04 -15.66
CA ASN A 25 1.55 15.77 -16.42
C ASN A 25 1.19 17.25 -16.65
N ASN A 26 -0.10 17.61 -16.60
CA ASN A 26 -0.56 18.96 -16.93
C ASN A 26 -1.22 19.71 -15.75
N ASN A 27 -1.30 19.11 -14.56
CA ASN A 27 -1.87 19.73 -13.36
C ASN A 27 -0.94 19.58 -12.15
N ASN A 28 -1.30 20.19 -11.02
CA ASN A 28 -0.61 20.06 -9.75
C ASN A 28 -0.95 18.73 -9.04
N TYR A 29 -0.81 17.60 -9.73
CA TYR A 29 -1.18 16.27 -9.26
C TYR A 29 -0.63 15.93 -7.86
N LEU A 30 0.65 16.23 -7.61
CA LEU A 30 1.28 15.92 -6.32
C LEU A 30 0.73 16.76 -5.16
N ASP A 31 0.17 17.94 -5.44
CA ASP A 31 -0.52 18.73 -4.42
C ASP A 31 -1.93 18.18 -4.19
N GLN A 32 -2.65 17.87 -5.28
CA GLN A 32 -4.02 17.34 -5.20
C GLN A 32 -4.07 15.98 -4.50
N ILE A 33 -3.09 15.11 -4.77
CA ILE A 33 -3.07 13.76 -4.21
C ILE A 33 -2.90 13.75 -2.68
N LEU A 34 -2.51 14.87 -2.06
CA LEU A 34 -2.49 15.04 -0.61
C LEU A 34 -3.86 14.87 0.06
N GLU A 35 -4.95 15.08 -0.69
CA GLU A 35 -6.30 14.83 -0.18
C GLU A 35 -6.50 13.35 0.17
N ILE A 36 -5.91 12.46 -0.62
CA ILE A 36 -6.05 11.00 -0.51
C ILE A 36 -4.91 10.42 0.32
N TYR A 37 -3.69 10.93 0.08
CA TYR A 37 -2.47 10.53 0.75
C TYR A 37 -1.79 11.75 1.39
N PRO A 38 -2.18 12.15 2.60
CA PRO A 38 -1.65 13.37 3.22
C PRO A 38 -0.14 13.30 3.56
N PHE A 39 0.53 12.17 3.28
CA PHE A 39 1.94 11.86 3.56
C PHE A 39 2.45 12.27 4.94
N GLN A 40 1.54 12.49 5.89
CA GLN A 40 1.88 12.84 7.25
C GLN A 40 2.65 11.68 7.86
N ILE A 41 3.86 11.96 8.32
CA ILE A 41 4.65 10.99 9.05
C ILE A 41 3.87 10.65 10.32
N ALA A 42 3.44 9.41 10.45
CA ALA A 42 2.81 8.93 11.68
C ALA A 42 3.69 9.29 12.88
N VAL A 43 3.07 9.74 13.97
CA VAL A 43 3.82 10.10 15.17
C VAL A 43 4.56 8.85 15.69
N PRO A 44 5.86 8.95 16.03
CA PRO A 44 6.60 7.90 16.71
C PRO A 44 5.81 7.30 17.88
N THR A 45 5.68 5.98 17.93
CA THR A 45 5.07 5.32 19.09
C THR A 45 6.15 5.23 20.16
N ARG A 46 6.01 6.03 21.22
CA ARG A 46 6.94 6.00 22.34
C ARG A 46 6.85 4.67 23.07
N LEU A 47 7.99 4.10 23.39
CA LEU A 47 8.07 2.98 24.32
C LEU A 47 7.71 3.49 25.72
N ASN A 48 7.26 2.59 26.59
CA ASN A 48 7.10 2.95 28.00
C ASN A 48 8.48 3.36 28.57
N LYS A 49 8.49 4.31 29.52
CA LYS A 49 9.73 4.94 29.99
C LYS A 49 10.65 3.93 30.67
N GLU A 50 10.07 2.97 31.38
CA GLU A 50 10.77 1.91 32.10
C GLU A 50 11.53 1.00 31.12
N LEU A 51 10.88 0.54 30.06
CA LEU A 51 11.45 -0.31 29.02
C LEU A 51 12.54 0.42 28.24
N SER A 52 12.32 1.68 27.87
CA SER A 52 13.38 2.50 27.25
C SER A 52 14.61 2.57 28.13
N ARG A 53 14.43 2.80 29.44
CA ARG A 53 15.53 2.83 30.40
C ARG A 53 16.22 1.47 30.52
N GLU A 54 15.46 0.38 30.61
CA GLU A 54 16.03 -0.97 30.68
C GLU A 54 16.85 -1.33 29.44
N ILE A 55 16.36 -0.96 28.25
CA ILE A 55 17.09 -1.17 26.99
C ILE A 55 18.39 -0.37 27.00
N MET A 56 18.36 0.90 27.38
CA MET A 56 19.56 1.73 27.42
C MET A 56 20.58 1.22 28.43
N MET A 57 20.14 0.78 29.62
CA MET A 57 21.02 0.20 30.63
C MET A 57 21.66 -1.11 30.16
N ALA A 58 20.86 -2.02 29.58
CA ALA A 58 21.38 -3.29 29.05
C ALA A 58 22.36 -3.07 27.89
N HIS A 59 22.09 -2.08 27.03
CA HIS A 59 22.99 -1.69 25.94
C HIS A 59 24.31 -1.12 26.46
N ALA A 60 24.26 -0.14 27.36
CA ALA A 60 25.44 0.52 27.92
C ALA A 60 26.34 -0.46 28.69
N ALA A 61 25.73 -1.42 29.40
CA ALA A 61 26.46 -2.49 30.10
C ALA A 61 26.97 -3.60 29.17
N ARG A 62 26.62 -3.56 27.87
CA ARG A 62 26.85 -4.64 26.89
C ARG A 62 26.31 -6.01 27.35
N ASP A 63 25.20 -6.00 28.07
CA ASP A 63 24.49 -7.20 28.54
C ASP A 63 23.64 -7.77 27.39
N THR A 64 24.28 -8.53 26.50
CA THR A 64 23.65 -9.10 25.31
C THR A 64 22.44 -9.99 25.64
N PRO A 65 22.48 -10.92 26.62
CA PRO A 65 21.31 -11.72 26.98
C PRO A 65 20.11 -10.85 27.41
N LYS A 66 20.32 -9.87 28.31
CA LYS A 66 19.24 -9.00 28.76
C LYS A 66 18.71 -8.13 27.62
N LEU A 67 19.59 -7.50 26.84
CA LEU A 67 19.21 -6.65 25.72
C LEU A 67 18.32 -7.41 24.72
N PHE A 68 18.73 -8.61 24.30
CA PHE A 68 17.95 -9.41 23.37
C PHE A 68 16.62 -9.88 23.95
N SER A 69 16.55 -10.20 25.25
CA SER A 69 15.29 -10.57 25.91
C SER A 69 14.26 -9.44 25.85
N LEU A 70 14.69 -8.19 26.01
CA LEU A 70 13.84 -7.00 25.90
C LEU A 70 13.39 -6.79 24.45
N LEU A 71 14.32 -6.87 23.49
CA LEU A 71 14.04 -6.64 22.08
C LEU A 71 13.11 -7.69 21.45
N LYS A 72 13.19 -8.97 21.87
CA LYS A 72 12.33 -10.05 21.35
C LYS A 72 10.84 -9.79 21.56
N ASN A 73 10.48 -9.09 22.64
CA ASN A 73 9.09 -8.75 22.97
C ASN A 73 8.56 -7.55 22.17
N LEU A 74 9.42 -6.87 21.41
CA LEU A 74 9.03 -5.75 20.57
C LEU A 74 8.62 -6.21 19.18
N THR A 75 7.61 -5.53 18.63
CA THR A 75 7.18 -5.68 17.24
C THR A 75 8.26 -5.20 16.28
N LYS A 76 8.92 -4.10 16.63
CA LYS A 76 9.95 -3.42 15.84
C LYS A 76 11.36 -3.75 16.32
N PHE A 77 12.32 -3.73 15.39
CA PHE A 77 13.75 -3.82 15.65
C PHE A 77 14.44 -2.52 15.21
N PRO A 78 15.59 -2.12 15.79
CA PRO A 78 16.22 -0.83 15.50
C PRO A 78 16.66 -0.68 14.03
N TYR A 79 16.83 -1.77 13.29
CA TYR A 79 17.17 -1.76 11.86
C TYR A 79 16.61 -3.00 11.16
N ASP A 80 16.64 -3.02 9.83
CA ASP A 80 16.19 -4.18 9.05
C ASP A 80 17.27 -5.28 9.04
N ASP A 81 17.28 -6.14 10.05
CA ASP A 81 18.17 -7.32 10.06
C ASP A 81 17.50 -8.53 9.38
N PRO A 82 18.16 -9.18 8.40
CA PRO A 82 17.54 -10.23 7.59
C PRO A 82 17.18 -11.50 8.36
N ILE A 83 17.77 -11.75 9.53
CA ILE A 83 17.57 -12.99 10.29
C ILE A 83 16.94 -12.77 11.67
N TRP A 84 16.74 -11.51 12.09
CA TRP A 84 16.16 -11.20 13.39
C TRP A 84 14.83 -11.91 13.63
N TYR A 85 13.95 -11.96 12.61
CA TYR A 85 12.68 -12.67 12.71
C TYR A 85 12.87 -14.15 13.07
N LEU A 86 13.84 -14.83 12.44
CA LEU A 86 14.14 -16.23 12.75
C LEU A 86 14.64 -16.38 14.18
N LEU A 87 15.54 -15.50 14.62
CA LEU A 87 16.12 -15.54 15.96
C LEU A 87 15.09 -15.29 17.07
N LYS A 88 14.06 -14.45 16.83
CA LYS A 88 13.03 -14.17 17.83
C LYS A 88 11.83 -15.12 17.79
N SER A 89 11.49 -15.68 16.62
CA SER A 89 10.24 -16.41 16.41
C SER A 89 10.42 -17.93 16.30
N VAL A 90 11.61 -18.44 16.00
CA VAL A 90 11.84 -19.88 15.77
C VAL A 90 12.57 -20.51 16.95
N LYS A 91 11.98 -21.56 17.53
CA LYS A 91 12.53 -22.27 18.70
C LYS A 91 13.94 -22.76 18.41
N GLY A 92 14.87 -22.48 19.33
CA GLY A 92 16.27 -22.90 19.25
C GLY A 92 17.14 -22.08 18.28
N CYS A 93 16.57 -21.24 17.40
CA CYS A 93 17.38 -20.42 16.49
C CYS A 93 18.29 -19.45 17.23
N PHE A 94 17.82 -18.87 18.33
CA PHE A 94 18.66 -17.98 19.14
C PHE A 94 19.87 -18.70 19.73
N ASP A 95 19.65 -19.83 20.39
CA ASP A 95 20.69 -20.56 21.14
C ASP A 95 21.69 -21.27 20.21
N ASN A 96 21.20 -21.79 19.08
CA ASN A 96 22.02 -22.54 18.12
C ASN A 96 22.89 -21.65 17.22
N ASN A 97 22.69 -20.33 17.22
CA ASN A 97 23.37 -19.41 16.30
C ASN A 97 24.14 -18.27 17.01
N PRO A 98 25.06 -18.58 17.95
CA PRO A 98 25.74 -17.57 18.76
C PRO A 98 26.55 -16.56 17.95
N ARG A 99 27.14 -16.97 16.82
CA ARG A 99 27.88 -16.05 15.91
C ARG A 99 26.97 -14.98 15.31
N GLN A 100 25.73 -15.33 14.97
CA GLN A 100 24.76 -14.39 14.43
C GLN A 100 24.22 -13.46 15.52
N VAL A 101 24.00 -13.99 16.72
CA VAL A 101 23.64 -13.17 17.89
C VAL A 101 24.73 -12.14 18.16
N GLN A 102 26.01 -12.54 18.14
CA GLN A 102 27.13 -11.62 18.34
C GLN A 102 27.20 -10.56 17.23
N ARG A 103 27.08 -10.94 15.95
CA ARG A 103 27.05 -9.97 14.83
C ARG A 103 25.98 -8.90 15.01
N ILE A 104 24.78 -9.29 15.44
CA ILE A 104 23.67 -8.37 15.71
C ILE A 104 23.97 -7.51 16.93
N ALA A 105 24.51 -8.11 18.01
CA ALA A 105 24.91 -7.37 19.20
C ALA A 105 25.96 -6.29 18.87
N ASP A 106 26.99 -6.63 18.09
CA ASP A 106 28.03 -5.69 17.65
C ASP A 106 27.43 -4.54 16.81
N SER A 107 26.43 -4.85 15.97
CA SER A 107 25.70 -3.85 15.20
C SER A 107 24.83 -2.96 16.09
N LEU A 108 24.28 -3.48 17.19
CA LEU A 108 23.56 -2.69 18.19
C LEU A 108 24.51 -1.80 18.99
N TYR A 109 25.68 -2.32 19.38
CA TYR A 109 26.68 -1.61 20.16
C TYR A 109 27.49 -0.58 19.36
N SER A 110 27.42 -0.60 18.04
CA SER A 110 28.00 0.47 17.21
C SER A 110 27.14 1.75 17.19
N MET A 111 25.87 1.65 17.57
CA MET A 111 24.96 2.78 17.83
C MET A 111 25.01 3.18 19.30
N THR A 112 24.58 4.40 19.63
CA THR A 112 24.37 4.78 21.04
C THR A 112 23.10 4.13 21.60
N ALA A 113 23.02 4.02 22.92
CA ALA A 113 21.84 3.49 23.60
C ALA A 113 20.57 4.29 23.27
N GLU A 114 20.70 5.61 23.18
CA GLU A 114 19.63 6.53 22.80
C GLU A 114 19.21 6.31 21.36
N GLU A 115 20.16 6.12 20.44
CA GLU A 115 19.88 5.86 19.03
C GLU A 115 19.08 4.55 18.87
N VAL A 116 19.41 3.50 19.62
CA VAL A 116 18.66 2.24 19.62
C VAL A 116 17.19 2.48 19.99
N VAL A 117 16.94 3.22 21.07
CA VAL A 117 15.57 3.56 21.51
C VAL A 117 14.85 4.42 20.46
N VAL A 118 15.49 5.46 19.94
CA VAL A 118 14.90 6.34 18.91
C VAL A 118 14.51 5.54 17.67
N ARG A 119 15.35 4.59 17.24
CA ARG A 119 15.04 3.74 16.09
C ARG A 119 13.88 2.78 16.37
N LEU A 120 13.74 2.27 17.59
CA LEU A 120 12.58 1.46 18.00
C LEU A 120 11.28 2.26 18.01
N GLU A 121 11.34 3.52 18.43
CA GLU A 121 10.16 4.40 18.50
C GLU A 121 9.78 5.01 17.15
N SER A 122 10.69 4.99 16.16
CA SER A 122 10.47 5.66 14.88
C SER A 122 9.15 5.26 14.21
N ALA A 123 8.57 6.18 13.45
CA ALA A 123 7.32 5.96 12.75
C ALA A 123 7.37 4.69 11.85
N PRO A 124 6.24 4.00 11.62
CA PRO A 124 6.15 3.02 10.55
C PRO A 124 6.56 3.63 9.21
N LYS A 125 7.21 2.85 8.34
CA LYS A 125 7.62 3.31 7.01
C LYS A 125 6.38 3.84 6.25
N ILE A 126 6.46 5.02 5.66
CA ILE A 126 5.32 5.65 4.97
C ILE A 126 4.69 4.74 3.90
N ASN A 127 5.50 3.93 3.22
CA ASN A 127 5.05 2.98 2.21
C ASN A 127 4.11 1.89 2.77
N THR A 128 4.17 1.56 4.06
CA THR A 128 3.21 0.63 4.69
C THR A 128 1.91 1.30 5.11
N GLN A 129 1.84 2.63 5.04
CA GLN A 129 0.68 3.43 5.45
C GLN A 129 -0.24 3.82 4.28
N MET A 130 0.23 3.68 3.03
CA MET A 130 -0.50 4.11 1.83
C MET A 130 -1.85 3.41 1.64
N GLY A 131 -1.91 2.09 1.80
CA GLY A 131 -3.18 1.33 1.71
C GLY A 131 -4.21 1.77 2.76
N PRO A 132 -3.83 1.85 4.05
CA PRO A 132 -4.68 2.43 5.09
C PRO A 132 -5.18 3.85 4.81
N MET A 133 -4.35 4.71 4.20
CA MET A 133 -4.75 6.08 3.83
C MET A 133 -5.88 6.08 2.79
N PHE A 134 -5.75 5.32 1.70
CA PHE A 134 -6.80 5.20 0.68
C PHE A 134 -8.11 4.65 1.29
N THR A 135 -8.01 3.61 2.12
CA THR A 135 -9.17 3.02 2.81
C THR A 135 -9.87 4.04 3.71
N LYS A 136 -9.10 4.85 4.44
CA LYS A 136 -9.63 5.91 5.30
C LYS A 136 -10.32 7.01 4.49
N TRP A 137 -9.70 7.43 3.38
CA TRP A 137 -10.29 8.42 2.47
C TRP A 137 -11.63 7.92 1.90
N LEU A 138 -11.70 6.67 1.42
CA LEU A 138 -12.96 6.07 0.93
C LEU A 138 -14.10 6.10 1.97
N LYS A 139 -13.79 5.73 3.22
CA LYS A 139 -14.77 5.73 4.33
C LYS A 139 -15.30 7.11 4.65
N ASN A 140 -14.48 8.14 4.47
CA ASN A 140 -14.88 9.53 4.70
C ASN A 140 -15.62 10.11 3.49
N ARG A 141 -15.28 9.66 2.28
CA ARG A 141 -15.81 10.20 1.01
C ARG A 141 -17.20 9.70 0.67
N TYR A 142 -17.52 8.44 0.98
CA TYR A 142 -18.78 7.78 0.63
C TYR A 142 -19.51 7.24 1.86
N LYS A 143 -20.84 7.20 1.79
CA LYS A 143 -21.67 6.62 2.86
C LYS A 143 -21.35 5.13 3.00
N SER A 144 -20.94 4.73 4.19
CA SER A 144 -20.64 3.33 4.52
C SER A 144 -21.87 2.62 5.07
N LEU A 145 -22.22 1.46 4.51
CA LEU A 145 -23.39 0.66 4.88
C LEU A 145 -23.00 -0.78 5.20
N HIS A 146 -23.68 -1.41 6.16
CA HIS A 146 -23.54 -2.85 6.42
C HIS A 146 -24.15 -3.68 5.27
N ALA A 147 -23.83 -4.97 5.21
CA ALA A 147 -24.13 -5.84 4.05
C ALA A 147 -25.61 -5.78 3.60
N ASP A 148 -26.57 -5.87 4.51
CA ASP A 148 -28.00 -5.87 4.15
C ASP A 148 -28.46 -4.53 3.57
N GLU A 149 -28.08 -3.42 4.21
CA GLU A 149 -28.39 -2.07 3.71
C GLU A 149 -27.66 -1.77 2.40
N PHE A 150 -26.42 -2.25 2.26
CA PHE A 150 -25.62 -2.11 1.05
C PHE A 150 -26.25 -2.85 -0.13
N MET A 151 -26.77 -4.06 0.09
CA MET A 151 -27.48 -4.82 -0.94
C MET A 151 -28.77 -4.13 -1.38
N ASN A 152 -29.52 -3.58 -0.42
CA ASN A 152 -30.82 -2.95 -0.68
C ASN A 152 -30.71 -1.50 -1.18
N SER A 153 -29.55 -0.85 -1.03
CA SER A 153 -29.31 0.49 -1.55
C SER A 153 -29.39 0.50 -3.08
N ASP A 154 -30.24 1.36 -3.64
CA ASP A 154 -30.47 1.48 -5.10
C ASP A 154 -30.11 2.86 -5.66
N THR A 155 -29.72 3.80 -4.79
CA THR A 155 -29.50 5.20 -5.13
C THR A 155 -28.16 5.70 -4.59
N GLY A 156 -27.40 6.38 -5.44
CA GLY A 156 -26.14 7.04 -5.07
C GLY A 156 -24.96 6.09 -4.98
N ILE A 157 -23.86 6.60 -4.39
CA ILE A 157 -22.61 5.86 -4.17
C ILE A 157 -22.54 5.44 -2.71
N VAL A 158 -22.47 4.13 -2.47
CA VAL A 158 -22.31 3.55 -1.13
C VAL A 158 -21.10 2.62 -1.07
N ASN A 159 -20.44 2.58 0.08
CA ASN A 159 -19.26 1.76 0.36
C ASN A 159 -19.60 0.65 1.36
N LEU A 160 -19.04 -0.55 1.20
CA LEU A 160 -19.30 -1.66 2.12
C LEU A 160 -18.55 -1.51 3.45
N HIS A 161 -19.32 -1.42 4.54
CA HIS A 161 -18.83 -1.49 5.92
C HIS A 161 -18.85 -2.94 6.41
N ALA A 162 -17.68 -3.56 6.40
CA ALA A 162 -17.48 -4.96 6.74
C ALA A 162 -16.04 -5.18 7.25
N SER A 163 -15.77 -6.29 7.91
CA SER A 163 -14.41 -6.79 8.17
C SER A 163 -13.72 -7.30 6.90
N GLU A 164 -12.47 -7.75 7.01
CA GLU A 164 -11.73 -8.40 5.91
C GLU A 164 -12.46 -9.69 5.48
N GLU A 165 -12.79 -10.53 6.45
CA GLU A 165 -13.45 -11.81 6.25
C GLU A 165 -14.87 -11.65 5.71
N GLU A 166 -15.64 -10.70 6.24
CA GLU A 166 -17.01 -10.43 5.79
C GLU A 166 -17.04 -9.91 4.35
N ALA A 167 -16.19 -8.95 4.00
CA ALA A 167 -16.14 -8.42 2.65
C ALA A 167 -15.68 -9.48 1.64
N LYS A 168 -14.71 -10.32 2.01
CA LYS A 168 -14.27 -11.46 1.19
C LYS A 168 -15.38 -12.50 1.01
N ARG A 169 -16.14 -12.82 2.06
CA ARG A 169 -17.30 -13.72 1.94
C ARG A 169 -18.35 -13.12 1.02
N PHE A 170 -18.73 -11.87 1.23
CA PHE A 170 -19.71 -11.18 0.39
C PHE A 170 -19.30 -11.21 -1.10
N VAL A 171 -18.08 -10.81 -1.42
CA VAL A 171 -17.62 -10.69 -2.81
C VAL A 171 -17.55 -12.06 -3.52
N ASN A 172 -17.31 -13.14 -2.77
CA ASN A 172 -17.20 -14.48 -3.33
C ASN A 172 -18.53 -15.25 -3.31
N ASP A 173 -19.26 -15.18 -2.22
CA ASP A 173 -20.48 -15.96 -2.01
C ASP A 173 -21.69 -15.30 -2.66
N VAL A 174 -21.75 -13.96 -2.64
CA VAL A 174 -22.84 -13.19 -3.27
C VAL A 174 -22.47 -12.79 -4.69
N LEU A 175 -21.31 -12.14 -4.87
CA LEU A 175 -20.92 -11.57 -6.16
C LEU A 175 -20.11 -12.51 -7.07
N LYS A 176 -19.73 -13.70 -6.60
CA LYS A 176 -19.04 -14.76 -7.37
C LYS A 176 -17.72 -14.31 -8.02
N GLN A 177 -16.94 -13.50 -7.30
CA GLN A 177 -15.73 -12.86 -7.84
C GLN A 177 -14.42 -13.64 -7.67
N ASP A 178 -14.38 -14.70 -6.85
CA ASP A 178 -13.19 -15.55 -6.66
C ASP A 178 -11.93 -14.74 -6.29
N LEU A 179 -12.07 -13.91 -5.25
CA LEU A 179 -10.98 -13.10 -4.71
C LEU A 179 -10.32 -13.77 -3.50
N PRO A 180 -8.98 -13.78 -3.44
CA PRO A 180 -8.25 -14.37 -2.32
C PRO A 180 -8.33 -13.53 -1.03
N LYS A 181 -8.58 -12.23 -1.17
CA LYS A 181 -8.65 -11.22 -0.09
C LYS A 181 -9.76 -10.20 -0.38
N ARG A 182 -10.03 -9.32 0.58
CA ARG A 182 -10.91 -8.16 0.36
C ARG A 182 -10.32 -7.24 -0.73
N PRO A 183 -11.14 -6.69 -1.65
CA PRO A 183 -10.69 -5.64 -2.55
C PRO A 183 -10.53 -4.30 -1.82
N ASP A 184 -9.52 -3.51 -2.21
CA ASP A 184 -9.23 -2.22 -1.57
C ASP A 184 -10.36 -1.20 -1.78
N LEU A 185 -11.05 -1.28 -2.92
CA LEU A 185 -12.29 -0.57 -3.21
C LEU A 185 -13.46 -1.56 -3.26
N PHE A 186 -14.55 -1.26 -2.54
CA PHE A 186 -15.79 -2.00 -2.65
C PHE A 186 -16.99 -1.06 -2.53
N VAL A 187 -17.48 -0.58 -3.67
CA VAL A 187 -18.61 0.34 -3.75
C VAL A 187 -19.74 -0.21 -4.61
N LYS A 188 -20.94 0.32 -4.37
CA LYS A 188 -22.11 0.15 -5.23
C LYS A 188 -22.57 1.53 -5.65
N VAL A 189 -22.74 1.72 -6.95
CA VAL A 189 -23.33 2.93 -7.54
C VAL A 189 -24.68 2.54 -8.12
N ASN A 190 -25.75 3.03 -7.51
CA ASN A 190 -27.10 2.57 -7.78
C ASN A 190 -27.20 1.03 -7.72
N SER A 191 -27.36 0.36 -8.86
CA SER A 191 -27.40 -1.11 -8.98
C SER A 191 -26.07 -1.77 -9.39
N THR A 192 -25.04 -0.97 -9.70
CA THR A 192 -23.76 -1.45 -10.23
C THR A 192 -22.74 -1.65 -9.12
N TYR A 193 -22.20 -2.87 -9.00
CA TYR A 193 -21.11 -3.16 -8.08
C TYR A 193 -19.76 -2.86 -8.75
N ILE A 194 -18.91 -2.12 -8.05
CA ILE A 194 -17.58 -1.75 -8.53
C ILE A 194 -16.56 -2.11 -7.45
N ILE A 195 -15.57 -2.93 -7.82
CA ILE A 195 -14.49 -3.37 -6.94
C ILE A 195 -13.14 -2.98 -7.55
N GLY A 196 -12.14 -2.76 -6.69
CA GLY A 196 -10.82 -2.34 -7.16
C GLY A 196 -9.66 -2.79 -6.27
N GLU A 197 -8.48 -2.86 -6.89
CA GLU A 197 -7.19 -3.02 -6.21
C GLU A 197 -6.44 -1.68 -6.32
N ALA A 198 -5.92 -1.19 -5.20
CA ALA A 198 -5.30 0.13 -5.08
C ALA A 198 -3.81 0.02 -4.77
N LYS A 199 -2.95 0.72 -5.53
CA LYS A 199 -1.50 0.76 -5.30
C LYS A 199 -0.94 2.16 -5.45
N TRP A 200 -0.18 2.59 -4.45
CA TRP A 200 0.73 3.72 -4.55
C TRP A 200 2.12 3.24 -4.98
N ILE A 201 2.65 3.80 -6.08
CA ILE A 201 3.95 3.46 -6.64
C ILE A 201 4.80 4.74 -6.64
N GLY A 202 5.60 4.96 -5.60
CA GLY A 202 6.38 6.21 -5.45
C GLY A 202 7.66 6.28 -6.27
N GLN A 203 8.22 5.15 -6.70
CA GLN A 203 9.47 5.06 -7.45
C GLN A 203 9.51 3.78 -8.30
N PRO A 204 10.31 3.73 -9.38
CA PRO A 204 10.51 2.51 -10.15
C PRO A 204 11.36 1.47 -9.41
N GLY A 205 11.21 0.19 -9.78
CA GLY A 205 12.11 -0.89 -9.39
C GLY A 205 11.72 -1.64 -8.11
N GLY A 206 12.50 -2.66 -7.74
CA GLY A 206 12.21 -3.52 -6.58
C GLY A 206 10.94 -4.34 -6.78
N ASN A 207 10.04 -4.34 -5.78
CA ASN A 207 8.78 -5.10 -5.81
C ASN A 207 7.62 -4.34 -6.50
N GLN A 208 7.89 -3.17 -7.10
CA GLN A 208 6.87 -2.30 -7.69
C GLN A 208 6.30 -2.88 -8.99
N GLU A 209 7.13 -3.53 -9.82
CA GLU A 209 6.68 -4.27 -11.00
C GLU A 209 5.61 -5.32 -10.65
N LYS A 210 5.82 -6.05 -9.55
CA LYS A 210 4.85 -7.03 -9.06
C LYS A 210 3.54 -6.38 -8.63
N GLN A 211 3.60 -5.26 -7.91
CA GLN A 211 2.42 -4.53 -7.45
C GLN A 211 1.58 -4.01 -8.62
N VAL A 212 2.22 -3.47 -9.66
CA VAL A 212 1.55 -3.09 -10.91
C VAL A 212 0.94 -4.31 -11.61
N GLY A 213 1.68 -5.42 -11.68
CA GLY A 213 1.18 -6.68 -12.24
C GLY A 213 -0.06 -7.22 -11.53
N GLU A 214 -0.12 -7.11 -10.20
CA GLU A 214 -1.28 -7.48 -9.38
C GLU A 214 -2.53 -6.68 -9.77
N VAL A 215 -2.40 -5.37 -9.99
CA VAL A 215 -3.52 -4.50 -10.43
C VAL A 215 -4.02 -4.89 -11.82
N VAL A 216 -3.10 -5.06 -12.78
CA VAL A 216 -3.46 -5.45 -14.14
C VAL A 216 -4.13 -6.83 -14.16
N GLN A 217 -3.60 -7.78 -13.38
CA GLN A 217 -4.18 -9.12 -13.24
C GLN A 217 -5.56 -9.09 -12.56
N PHE A 218 -5.76 -8.20 -11.59
CA PHE A 218 -7.06 -8.02 -10.95
C PHE A 218 -8.11 -7.57 -11.96
N CYS A 219 -7.76 -6.56 -12.78
CA CYS A 219 -8.65 -6.01 -13.81
C CYS A 219 -8.94 -7.00 -14.94
N SER A 220 -7.93 -7.77 -15.38
CA SER A 220 -8.10 -8.75 -16.46
C SER A 220 -9.06 -9.89 -16.12
N LYS A 221 -9.33 -10.12 -14.84
CA LYS A 221 -10.27 -11.13 -14.33
C LYS A 221 -11.73 -10.64 -14.25
N GLN A 222 -12.07 -9.58 -14.98
CA GLN A 222 -13.44 -9.08 -15.14
C GLN A 222 -14.43 -10.22 -15.38
N ARG A 223 -15.53 -10.26 -14.61
CA ARG A 223 -16.54 -11.32 -14.70
C ARG A 223 -17.90 -10.90 -14.16
N GLY A 224 -18.96 -11.34 -14.85
CA GLY A 224 -20.34 -11.01 -14.50
C GLY A 224 -20.61 -9.50 -14.62
N SER A 225 -21.56 -9.01 -13.82
CA SER A 225 -21.98 -7.60 -13.79
C SER A 225 -21.14 -6.71 -12.86
N VAL A 226 -20.16 -7.27 -12.15
CA VAL A 226 -19.30 -6.52 -11.22
C VAL A 226 -18.14 -5.91 -11.98
N ILE A 227 -18.00 -4.59 -11.96
CA ILE A 227 -16.92 -3.88 -12.66
C ILE A 227 -15.64 -3.94 -11.82
N ARG A 228 -14.53 -4.32 -12.45
CA ARG A 228 -13.20 -4.31 -11.85
C ARG A 228 -12.38 -3.16 -12.37
N ILE A 229 -11.81 -2.38 -11.45
CA ILE A 229 -10.92 -1.27 -11.80
C ILE A 229 -9.60 -1.34 -11.04
N GLY A 230 -8.58 -0.70 -11.61
CA GLY A 230 -7.32 -0.46 -10.92
C GLY A 230 -7.26 0.96 -10.41
N ILE A 231 -6.86 1.16 -9.16
CA ILE A 231 -6.54 2.48 -8.62
C ILE A 231 -5.02 2.56 -8.48
N VAL A 232 -4.37 3.35 -9.34
CA VAL A 232 -2.90 3.47 -9.32
C VAL A 232 -2.53 4.92 -9.20
N ASP A 233 -1.59 5.24 -8.33
CA ASP A 233 -1.12 6.59 -8.10
C ASP A 233 0.41 6.64 -8.02
N GLY A 234 0.98 7.79 -8.40
CA GLY A 234 2.41 8.07 -8.38
C GLY A 234 3.13 7.85 -9.72
N PHE A 235 4.34 7.31 -9.64
CA PHE A 235 5.31 7.17 -10.74
C PHE A 235 4.77 6.57 -12.05
N PRO A 236 3.84 5.60 -12.07
CA PRO A 236 3.33 5.01 -13.32
C PRO A 236 2.68 6.01 -14.27
N TRP A 237 2.29 7.21 -13.81
CA TRP A 237 1.74 8.26 -14.66
C TRP A 237 2.79 9.20 -15.27
N ALA A 238 4.05 9.09 -14.85
CA ALA A 238 5.13 9.92 -15.37
C ALA A 238 5.49 9.51 -16.82
N ILE A 239 5.58 10.50 -17.71
CA ILE A 239 5.91 10.30 -19.13
C ILE A 239 7.39 10.59 -19.38
N HIS A 240 7.90 11.72 -18.90
CA HIS A 240 9.28 12.16 -19.12
C HIS A 240 10.02 12.35 -17.79
N ASN A 241 11.32 12.08 -17.79
CA ASN A 241 12.19 12.43 -16.67
C ASN A 241 12.71 13.88 -16.80
N LEU A 242 13.48 14.34 -15.81
CA LEU A 242 14.05 15.70 -15.77
C LEU A 242 14.96 16.05 -16.96
N SER A 243 15.51 15.05 -17.65
CA SER A 243 16.33 15.24 -18.87
C SER A 243 15.50 15.23 -20.15
N GLY A 244 14.16 15.23 -20.06
CA GLY A 244 13.25 15.14 -21.19
C GLY A 244 13.20 13.77 -21.87
N ARG A 245 13.84 12.75 -21.29
CA ARG A 245 13.81 11.39 -21.85
C ARG A 245 12.51 10.68 -21.45
N LEU A 246 11.92 9.98 -22.42
CA LEU A 246 10.76 9.13 -22.22
C LEU A 246 11.07 8.03 -21.18
N ILE A 247 10.21 7.90 -20.19
CA ILE A 247 10.26 6.85 -19.17
C ILE A 247 9.74 5.57 -19.79
N ASN A 248 10.53 4.48 -19.76
CA ASN A 248 10.19 3.18 -20.36
C ASN A 248 10.26 2.02 -19.35
N ASN A 249 10.16 2.35 -18.06
CA ASN A 249 10.10 1.37 -16.98
C ASN A 249 8.81 0.56 -17.06
N LYS A 250 8.88 -0.72 -16.68
CA LYS A 250 7.76 -1.66 -16.85
C LYS A 250 6.54 -1.23 -16.04
N GLU A 251 6.73 -0.60 -14.88
CA GLU A 251 5.67 -0.06 -14.03
C GLU A 251 4.83 0.97 -14.79
N ALA A 252 5.48 1.92 -15.46
CA ALA A 252 4.80 2.91 -16.27
C ALA A 252 4.16 2.28 -17.51
N VAL A 253 4.91 1.47 -18.28
CA VAL A 253 4.43 0.88 -19.54
C VAL A 253 3.22 -0.03 -19.31
N ASN A 254 3.25 -0.90 -18.29
CA ASN A 254 2.16 -1.85 -18.02
C ASN A 254 0.86 -1.15 -17.60
N ILE A 255 0.96 0.01 -16.94
CA ILE A 255 -0.22 0.81 -16.57
C ILE A 255 -0.69 1.61 -17.78
N GLN A 256 0.20 2.38 -18.41
CA GLN A 256 -0.15 3.33 -19.47
C GLN A 256 -0.65 2.66 -20.75
N GLU A 257 -0.17 1.46 -21.07
CA GLU A 257 -0.64 0.71 -22.25
C GLU A 257 -1.73 -0.32 -21.90
N SER A 258 -2.28 -0.27 -20.68
CA SER A 258 -3.31 -1.20 -20.26
C SER A 258 -4.64 -0.94 -20.99
N PRO A 259 -5.36 -1.97 -21.45
CA PRO A 259 -6.69 -1.77 -22.01
C PRO A 259 -7.75 -1.55 -20.91
N TYR A 260 -7.41 -1.83 -19.65
CA TYR A 260 -8.36 -1.83 -18.54
C TYR A 260 -8.58 -0.44 -17.96
N ASN A 261 -9.68 -0.29 -17.22
CA ASN A 261 -9.97 0.92 -16.45
C ASN A 261 -9.03 0.99 -15.24
N ILE A 262 -7.84 1.56 -15.46
CA ILE A 262 -6.89 1.90 -14.41
C ILE A 262 -6.84 3.41 -14.31
N ILE A 263 -7.11 3.94 -13.13
CA ILE A 263 -7.37 5.35 -12.90
C ILE A 263 -6.58 5.86 -11.70
N SER A 264 -6.23 7.15 -11.69
CA SER A 264 -5.81 7.81 -10.45
C SER A 264 -6.99 7.92 -9.48
N ALA A 265 -6.73 7.78 -8.17
CA ALA A 265 -7.77 7.93 -7.15
C ALA A 265 -8.45 9.32 -7.18
N LEU A 266 -7.77 10.36 -7.67
CA LEU A 266 -8.33 11.70 -7.86
C LEU A 266 -9.48 11.75 -8.87
N LEU A 267 -9.53 10.80 -9.81
CA LEU A 267 -10.59 10.69 -10.81
C LEU A 267 -11.69 9.71 -10.40
N LEU A 268 -11.62 9.14 -9.19
CA LEU A 268 -12.58 8.12 -8.76
C LEU A 268 -14.00 8.68 -8.65
N ASP A 269 -14.17 9.91 -8.15
CA ASP A 269 -15.49 10.56 -8.08
C ASP A 269 -16.12 10.71 -9.47
N GLU A 270 -15.34 11.17 -10.44
CA GLU A 270 -15.79 11.32 -11.83
C GLU A 270 -16.11 9.95 -12.46
N TYR A 271 -15.27 8.95 -12.21
CA TYR A 271 -15.48 7.58 -12.67
C TYR A 271 -16.79 7.00 -12.16
N LEU A 272 -17.00 7.05 -10.84
CA LEU A 272 -18.21 6.53 -10.21
C LEU A 272 -19.45 7.34 -10.60
N GLY A 273 -19.29 8.67 -10.78
CA GLY A 273 -20.37 9.55 -11.25
C GLY A 273 -20.91 9.18 -12.62
N GLY A 274 -20.14 8.51 -13.48
CA GLY A 274 -20.60 7.99 -14.76
C GLY A 274 -21.63 6.84 -14.65
N PHE A 275 -21.86 6.31 -13.46
CA PHE A 275 -22.84 5.24 -13.18
C PHE A 275 -24.05 5.73 -12.36
N LEU A 276 -24.09 7.03 -12.02
CA LEU A 276 -25.19 7.65 -11.28
C LEU A 276 -26.43 7.85 -12.15
#